data_AF-A0A4U9HYQ2-F1
#
_entry.id   AF-A0A4U9HYQ2-F1
#
_cell.length_a   1.000
_cell.length_b   1.000
_cell.length_c   1.000
_cell.angle_alpha   90.00
_cell.angle_beta   90.00
_cell.angle_gamma   90.00
#
_symmetry.space_group_name_H-M   'P 1'
#
loop_
_entity.id
_entity.type
_entity.pdbx_description
1 polymer ?
#
loop_
_entity_poly.entity_id
_entity_poly.type
_entity_poly.pdbx_seq_one_letter_code
_entity_poly.pdbx_strand_id
1 'polypeptide(L)' 'MVIAESFERIHRSNLIGMGILPLEFPQGTSRKTLGLTGEEQIDIADLQNLTPGATVRSN' A
#
# COMPACT_ATOMS: atom_id res chain seq x y z
N MET A 1 -2.89 7.86 -0.15
CA MET A 1 -2.33 6.49 -0.06
C MET A 1 -0.89 6.52 -0.51
N VAL A 2 -0.03 5.70 0.07
CA VAL A 2 1.36 5.48 -0.37
C VAL A 2 1.60 3.99 -0.51
N ILE A 3 2.21 3.55 -1.62
CA ILE A 3 2.59 2.15 -1.85
C ILE A 3 4.11 2.06 -1.90
N ALA A 4 4.70 1.17 -1.12
CA ALA A 4 6.15 0.97 -1.07
C ALA A 4 6.52 -0.50 -0.83
N GLU A 5 7.80 -0.84 -0.98
CA GLU A 5 8.30 -2.18 -0.65
C GLU A 5 8.45 -2.39 0.87
N SER A 6 8.69 -1.32 1.61
CA SER A 6 8.70 -1.33 3.08
C SER A 6 8.59 0.09 3.63
N PHE A 7 8.19 0.23 4.89
CA PHE A 7 8.22 1.49 5.62
C PHE A 7 9.04 1.38 6.91
N GLU A 8 9.74 2.45 7.25
CA GLU A 8 10.27 2.63 8.61
C GLU A 8 9.08 2.77 9.59
N ARG A 9 9.24 2.24 10.81
CA ARG A 9 8.17 2.10 11.80
C ARG A 9 7.55 3.45 12.21
N ILE A 10 8.36 4.47 12.46
CA ILE A 10 7.91 5.81 12.85
C ILE A 10 7.25 6.50 11.64
N HIS A 11 7.87 6.40 10.46
CA HIS A 11 7.31 6.96 9.23
C HIS A 11 5.92 6.38 8.91
N ARG A 12 5.74 5.06 9.05
CA ARG A 12 4.43 4.40 8.89
C ARG A 12 3.39 4.94 9.86
N SER A 13 3.78 5.16 11.11
CA SER A 13 2.88 5.65 12.16
C SER A 13 2.43 7.09 11.89
N ASN A 14 3.33 7.94 11.38
CA ASN A 14 3.02 9.31 10.98
C ASN A 14 2.03 9.36 9.81
N LEU A 15 2.22 8.52 8.79
CA LEU A 15 1.30 8.44 7.63
C LEU A 15 -0.11 8.05 8.07
N ILE A 16 -0.23 7.02 8.92
CA ILE A 16 -1.50 6.58 9.48
C ILE A 16 -2.16 7.72 10.27
N GLY A 17 -1.40 8.43 11.11
CA GLY A 17 -1.89 9.57 11.88
C GLY A 17 -2.40 10.74 11.02
N MET A 18 -1.90 10.87 9.79
CA MET A 18 -2.38 11.86 8.81
C MET A 18 -3.55 11.34 7.95
N GLY A 19 -4.08 10.15 8.21
CA GLY A 19 -5.11 9.53 7.38
C GLY A 19 -4.61 9.01 6.03
N ILE A 20 -3.30 8.89 5.85
CA ILE A 20 -2.69 8.33 4.65
C ILE A 20 -2.53 6.82 4.84
N LEU A 21 -3.21 6.03 4.02
CA LEU A 21 -3.07 4.56 3.99
C LEU A 21 -1.68 4.16 3.46
N PRO A 22 -0.81 3.53 4.27
CA PRO A 22 0.45 2.95 3.80
C PRO A 22 0.21 1.48 3.39
N LEU A 23 0.53 1.14 2.15
CA LEU A 23 0.46 -0.22 1.61
C LEU A 23 1.86 -0.73 1.27
N GLU A 24 2.16 -1.95 1.71
CA GLU A 24 3.40 -2.64 1.38
C GLU A 24 3.13 -3.68 0.29
N PHE A 25 4.05 -3.81 -0.68
CA PHE A 25 3.98 -4.89 -1.64
C PHE A 25 4.13 -6.25 -0.92
N PRO A 26 3.46 -7.31 -1.41
CA PRO A 26 3.73 -8.66 -0.93
C PRO A 26 5.20 -9.03 -1.07
N GLN A 27 5.67 -9.93 -0.21
CA GLN A 27 7.07 -10.39 -0.24
C GLN A 27 7.46 -10.87 -1.64
N GLY A 28 8.65 -10.47 -2.11
CA GLY A 28 9.18 -10.83 -3.43
C GLY A 28 8.55 -10.05 -4.60
N THR A 29 7.65 -9.11 -4.31
CA THR A 29 7.01 -8.25 -5.31
C THR A 29 7.49 -6.81 -5.16
N SER A 30 7.63 -6.11 -6.27
CA SER A 30 7.94 -4.68 -6.31
C SER A 30 7.18 -4.02 -7.46
N ARG A 31 7.22 -2.69 -7.50
CA ARG A 31 6.75 -1.90 -8.65
C ARG A 31 7.32 -2.44 -9.98
N LYS A 32 8.61 -2.81 -10.00
CA LYS A 32 9.28 -3.31 -11.21
C LYS A 32 8.83 -4.71 -11.61
N THR A 33 8.66 -5.62 -10.64
CA THR A 33 8.22 -6.99 -10.95
C THR A 33 6.76 -7.02 -11.42
N LEU A 34 5.96 -6.03 -11.02
CA LEU A 34 4.59 -5.82 -11.50
C LEU A 34 4.52 -4.97 -12.77
N GLY A 35 5.65 -4.45 -13.28
CA GLY A 35 5.68 -3.64 -14.49
C GLY A 35 5.02 -2.26 -14.35
N LEU A 36 4.78 -1.78 -13.13
CA LEU A 36 4.09 -0.52 -12.87
C LEU A 36 4.96 0.68 -13.25
N THR A 37 4.45 1.54 -14.12
CA THR A 37 5.13 2.73 -14.63
C THR A 37 4.84 3.98 -13.79
N GLY A 38 3.72 3.98 -13.07
CA GLY A 38 3.19 5.14 -12.34
C GLY A 38 2.12 5.92 -13.12
N GLU A 39 1.80 5.47 -14.33
CA GLU A 39 0.71 6.02 -15.15
C GLU A 39 -0.61 5.26 -14.94
N GLU A 40 -0.56 4.14 -14.22
CA GLU A 40 -1.73 3.31 -13.96
C GLU A 40 -2.68 3.95 -12.95
N GLN A 41 -3.98 3.74 -13.18
CA GLN A 41 -4.98 3.95 -12.15
C GLN A 41 -5.05 2.72 -11.26
N ILE A 42 -4.89 2.92 -9.95
CA ILE A 42 -4.94 1.84 -8.96
C ILE A 42 -6.17 2.06 -8.07
N ASP A 43 -7.17 1.20 -8.25
CA ASP A 43 -8.37 1.18 -7.42
C ASP A 43 -8.27 0.04 -6.39
N ILE A 44 -8.39 0.38 -5.11
CA ILE A 44 -8.32 -0.59 -4.02
C ILE A 44 -9.73 -0.90 -3.52
N ALA A 45 -10.08 -2.19 -3.53
CA ALA A 45 -11.37 -2.67 -3.05
C ALA A 45 -11.39 -2.85 -1.52
N ASP A 46 -12.59 -2.94 -0.95
CA ASP A 46 -12.85 -3.37 0.43
C ASP A 46 -12.19 -2.54 1.55
N LEU A 47 -11.97 -1.24 1.31
CA LEU A 47 -11.36 -0.33 2.30
C LEU A 47 -12.20 -0.14 3.58
N GLN A 48 -13.50 -0.46 3.56
CA GLN A 48 -14.42 -0.22 4.69
C GLN A 48 -14.20 -1.15 5.87
N ASN A 49 -13.61 -2.34 5.66
CA ASN A 49 -13.43 -3.37 6.68
C ASN A 49 -11.95 -3.71 6.92
N LEU A 50 -11.07 -2.72 6.80
CA LEU A 50 -9.63 -2.94 6.98
C LEU A 50 -9.25 -3.18 8.44
N THR A 51 -8.45 -4.22 8.66
CA THR A 51 -7.72 -4.45 9.90
C THR A 51 -6.22 -4.25 9.68
N PRO A 52 -5.44 -3.86 10.70
CA PRO A 52 -3.99 -3.77 10.58
C PRO A 52 -3.38 -5.08 10.05
N GLY A 53 -2.54 -4.98 9.02
CA GLY A 53 -1.89 -6.14 8.38
C GLY A 53 -2.77 -6.94 7.43
N ALA A 54 -4.00 -6.50 7.15
CA ALA A 54 -4.84 -7.13 6.14
C ALA A 54 -4.22 -7.01 4.74
N THR A 55 -4.36 -8.07 3.93
CA THR A 55 -4.06 -8.02 2.51
C THR A 55 -5.22 -7.38 1.75
N VAL A 56 -4.91 -6.38 0.93
CA VAL A 56 -5.87 -5.71 0.04
C VAL A 56 -5.65 -6.15 -1.40
N ARG A 57 -6.72 -6.08 -2.20
CA ARG A 57 -6.66 -6.36 -3.63
C ARG A 57 -6.95 -5.09 -4.42
N SER A 58 -6.21 -4.90 -5.51
CA SER A 58 -6.60 -3.94 -6.53
C SER A 58 -7.63 -4.58 -7.47
N ASN A 59 -8.52 -3.77 -8.04
CA ASN A 59 -9.43 -4.19 -9.11
C ASN A 59 -8.71 -4.32 -10.46
#